data_AF-A0A5C0SDC2-F1
#
_entry.id   AF-A0A5C0SDC2-F1
#
_cell.length_a   1.000
_cell.length_b   1.000
_cell.length_c   1.000
_cell.angle_alpha   90.00
_cell.angle_beta   90.00
_cell.angle_gamma   90.00
#
_symmetry.space_group_name_H-M   'P 1'
#
loop_
_entity.id
_entity.type
_entity.pdbx_description
1 polymer ?
#
loop_
_entity_poly.entity_id
_entity_poly.type
_entity_poly.pdbx_seq_one_letter_code
_entity_poly.pdbx_strand_id
1 'polypeptide(L)'
;MEQNYELTTRRYFFELGKLFLKSIVAYCLNRDDQLEKLYYRTMDIHIEYIEKYYDEEEKEERFKERIYELLDLIALREQNNILKIKDRIYKGIKLRENIIDDMYIELWLINKDLYLYIFEKCKREEILPFYIEDPYLICLDQVYYALRNKRVEGLLSLLYKKSE
;
A
#
# COMPACT_ATOMS: atom_id res chain seq x y z
N MET A 1 2.31 -17.84 -20.47
CA MET A 1 3.61 -17.97 -19.82
C MET A 1 4.18 -16.57 -19.67
N GLU A 2 4.00 -15.95 -18.52
CA GLU A 2 4.70 -14.70 -18.20
C GLU A 2 6.18 -15.06 -18.04
N GLN A 3 7.01 -14.61 -18.98
CA GLN A 3 8.45 -14.65 -18.80
C GLN A 3 8.76 -13.70 -17.65
N ASN A 4 8.92 -14.25 -16.44
CA ASN A 4 9.50 -13.56 -15.29
C ASN A 4 10.96 -13.26 -15.62
N TYR A 5 11.17 -12.21 -16.41
CA TYR A 5 12.49 -11.71 -16.65
C TYR A 5 12.97 -10.99 -15.39
N GLU A 6 14.08 -11.46 -14.83
CA GLU A 6 14.76 -10.77 -13.74
C GLU A 6 15.00 -9.29 -14.06
N LEU A 7 14.61 -8.41 -13.15
CA LEU A 7 14.95 -6.99 -13.20
C LEU A 7 16.46 -6.85 -12.97
N THR A 8 17.18 -6.28 -13.94
CA THR A 8 18.59 -5.89 -13.81
C THR A 8 18.72 -4.39 -13.67
N THR A 9 19.80 -3.84 -13.10
CA THR A 9 20.01 -2.39 -13.00
C THR A 9 19.88 -1.67 -14.35
N ARG A 10 20.42 -2.24 -15.44
CA ARG A 10 20.25 -1.67 -16.79
C ARG A 10 18.79 -1.66 -17.23
N ARG A 11 18.08 -2.77 -17.00
CA ARG A 11 16.65 -2.89 -17.34
C ARG A 11 15.78 -1.95 -16.51
N TYR A 12 16.11 -1.77 -15.23
CA TYR A 12 15.46 -0.83 -14.33
C TYR A 12 15.50 0.59 -14.90
N PHE A 13 16.69 1.13 -15.21
CA PHE A 13 16.80 2.46 -15.79
C PHE A 13 16.11 2.58 -17.15
N PHE A 14 16.18 1.53 -17.98
CA PHE A 14 15.50 1.51 -19.27
C PHE A 14 13.97 1.57 -19.13
N GLU A 15 13.40 0.78 -18.23
CA GLU A 15 11.94 0.80 -17.97
C GLU A 15 11.50 2.12 -17.34
N LEU A 16 12.30 2.71 -16.43
CA LEU A 16 12.03 4.05 -15.90
C LEU A 16 12.03 5.11 -17.01
N GLY A 17 13.01 5.06 -17.92
CA GLY A 17 13.04 5.98 -19.07
C GLY A 17 11.80 5.86 -19.95
N LYS A 18 11.31 4.64 -20.20
CA LYS A 18 10.05 4.43 -20.92
C LYS A 18 8.84 4.98 -20.16
N LEU A 19 8.76 4.73 -18.86
CA LEU A 19 7.66 5.21 -18.04
C LEU A 19 7.63 6.74 -18.02
N PHE A 20 8.79 7.38 -17.84
CA PHE A 20 8.93 8.83 -17.88
C PHE A 20 8.43 9.44 -19.20
N LEU A 21 8.88 8.90 -20.35
CA LEU A 21 8.40 9.38 -21.66
C LEU A 21 6.89 9.18 -21.84
N LYS A 22 6.35 8.03 -21.39
CA LYS A 22 4.91 7.77 -21.41
C LYS A 22 4.14 8.75 -20.52
N SER A 23 4.70 9.12 -19.37
CA SER A 23 4.09 10.09 -18.45
C SER A 23 4.05 11.48 -19.08
N ILE A 24 5.12 11.92 -19.74
CA ILE A 24 5.11 13.19 -20.50
C ILE A 24 4.01 13.19 -21.55
N VAL A 25 3.91 12.12 -22.35
CA VAL A 25 2.88 12.03 -23.39
C VAL A 25 1.47 12.02 -22.79
N ALA A 26 1.24 11.26 -21.72
CA ALA A 26 -0.05 11.22 -21.04
C ALA A 26 -0.43 12.58 -20.45
N TYR A 27 0.54 13.30 -19.87
CA TYR A 27 0.36 14.65 -19.36
C TYR A 27 -0.01 15.65 -20.47
N CYS A 28 0.75 15.69 -21.58
CA CYS A 28 0.43 16.56 -22.72
C CYS A 28 -0.95 16.28 -23.34
N LEU A 29 -1.48 15.07 -23.16
CA LEU A 29 -2.80 14.65 -23.66
C LEU A 29 -3.90 14.71 -22.58
N ASN A 30 -3.62 15.24 -21.38
CA ASN A 30 -4.55 15.31 -20.23
C ASN A 30 -5.21 13.95 -19.90
N ARG A 31 -4.42 12.87 -19.89
CA ARG A 31 -4.90 11.52 -19.59
C ARG A 31 -4.57 11.15 -18.15
N ASP A 32 -5.33 11.69 -17.20
CA ASP A 32 -5.06 11.55 -15.77
C ASP A 32 -5.09 10.08 -15.29
N ASP A 33 -6.07 9.29 -15.74
CA ASP A 33 -6.12 7.86 -15.43
C ASP A 33 -4.88 7.11 -15.93
N GLN A 34 -4.31 7.55 -17.06
CA GLN A 34 -3.09 6.96 -17.61
C GLN A 34 -1.86 7.40 -16.81
N LEU A 35 -1.81 8.63 -16.32
CA LEU A 35 -0.74 9.11 -15.43
C LEU A 35 -0.72 8.32 -14.13
N GLU A 36 -1.88 8.07 -13.52
CA GLU A 36 -1.98 7.28 -12.29
C GLU A 36 -1.49 5.83 -12.51
N LYS A 37 -1.90 5.18 -13.61
CA LYS A 37 -1.39 3.85 -14.00
C LYS A 37 0.13 3.82 -14.14
N LEU A 38 0.70 4.84 -14.79
CA LEU A 38 2.14 4.94 -14.99
C LEU A 38 2.87 5.17 -13.67
N TYR A 39 2.28 5.95 -12.77
CA TYR A 39 2.80 6.17 -11.43
C TYR A 39 2.81 4.87 -10.61
N TYR A 40 1.70 4.13 -10.52
CA TYR A 40 1.67 2.83 -9.84
C TYR A 40 2.67 1.83 -10.42
N ARG A 41 2.82 1.81 -11.75
CA ARG A 41 3.81 0.97 -12.41
C ARG A 41 5.25 1.40 -12.08
N THR A 42 5.49 2.69 -11.90
CA THR A 42 6.80 3.21 -11.45
C THR A 42 7.10 2.74 -10.03
N MET A 43 6.12 2.84 -9.11
CA MET A 43 6.25 2.34 -7.74
C MET A 43 6.57 0.84 -7.71
N ASP A 44 5.90 0.04 -8.54
CA ASP A 44 6.10 -1.40 -8.60
C ASP A 44 7.53 -1.76 -9.05
N ILE A 45 8.02 -1.12 -10.11
CA ILE A 45 9.41 -1.32 -10.59
C ILE A 45 10.44 -0.88 -9.54
N HIS A 46 10.16 0.19 -8.80
CA HIS A 46 11.03 0.63 -7.69
C HIS A 46 11.09 -0.41 -6.57
N ILE A 47 9.95 -0.98 -6.18
CA ILE A 47 9.93 -2.00 -5.13
C ILE A 47 10.62 -3.29 -5.57
N GLU A 48 10.40 -3.75 -6.80
CA GLU A 48 11.13 -4.91 -7.36
C GLU A 48 12.65 -4.67 -7.34
N TYR A 49 13.09 -3.44 -7.57
CA TYR A 49 14.50 -3.08 -7.50
C TYR A 49 15.02 -3.06 -6.06
N ILE A 50 14.26 -2.48 -5.13
CA ILE A 50 14.60 -2.43 -3.70
C ILE A 50 14.76 -3.84 -3.13
N GLU A 51 13.76 -4.70 -3.33
CA GLU A 51 13.79 -6.08 -2.80
C GLU A 51 15.00 -6.88 -3.27
N LYS A 52 15.48 -6.60 -4.48
CA LYS A 52 16.57 -7.35 -5.10
C LYS A 52 17.96 -6.84 -4.75
N TYR A 53 18.13 -5.52 -4.62
CA TYR A 53 19.45 -4.89 -4.61
C TYR A 53 19.85 -4.23 -3.29
N TYR A 54 18.88 -3.99 -2.40
CA TYR A 54 19.14 -3.35 -1.12
C TYR A 54 19.33 -4.41 -0.03
N ASP A 55 19.99 -4.05 1.06
CA ASP A 55 20.02 -4.88 2.26
C ASP A 55 18.73 -4.74 3.08
N GLU A 56 18.56 -5.55 4.12
CA GLU A 56 17.31 -5.59 4.89
C GLU A 56 17.01 -4.28 5.64
N GLU A 57 18.03 -3.59 6.17
CA GLU A 57 17.84 -2.33 6.90
C GLU A 57 17.39 -1.23 5.92
N GLU A 58 18.05 -1.12 4.76
CA GLU A 58 17.65 -0.15 3.76
C GLU A 58 16.27 -0.49 3.15
N LYS A 59 15.94 -1.78 2.97
CA LYS A 59 14.61 -2.21 2.51
C LYS A 59 13.52 -1.75 3.46
N GLU A 60 13.72 -1.94 4.77
CA GLU A 60 12.75 -1.53 5.77
C GLU A 60 12.45 -0.03 5.68
N GLU A 61 13.49 0.81 5.64
CA GLU A 61 13.34 2.26 5.50
C GLU A 61 12.58 2.63 4.21
N ARG A 62 12.90 1.97 3.08
CA ARG A 62 12.16 2.19 1.83
C ARG A 62 10.71 1.70 1.89
N PHE A 63 10.42 0.62 2.59
CA PHE A 63 9.05 0.17 2.79
C PHE A 63 8.25 1.17 3.63
N LYS A 64 8.83 1.75 4.70
CA LYS A 64 8.17 2.80 5.49
C LYS A 64 7.75 3.98 4.61
N GLU A 65 8.68 4.53 3.81
CA GLU A 65 8.40 5.62 2.87
C GLU A 65 7.23 5.29 1.94
N ARG A 66 7.22 4.08 1.36
CA ARG A 66 6.20 3.64 0.41
C ARG A 66 4.86 3.33 1.07
N ILE A 67 4.86 2.87 2.32
CA ILE A 67 3.63 2.66 3.10
C ILE A 67 2.96 4.00 3.36
N TYR A 68 3.70 5.03 3.79
CA TYR A 68 3.14 6.36 3.99
C TYR A 68 2.55 6.95 2.70
N GLU A 69 3.27 6.83 1.60
CA GLU A 69 2.79 7.25 0.27
C GLU A 69 1.47 6.54 -0.11
N LEU A 70 1.36 5.23 0.14
CA LEU A 70 0.12 4.48 -0.12
C LEU A 70 -1.02 4.84 0.81
N LEU A 71 -0.75 5.11 2.09
CA LEU A 71 -1.76 5.54 3.05
C LEU A 71 -2.40 6.85 2.61
N ASP A 72 -1.59 7.82 2.19
CA ASP A 72 -2.10 9.10 1.70
C ASP A 72 -2.99 8.94 0.46
N LEU A 73 -2.60 8.07 -0.47
CA LEU A 73 -3.40 7.79 -1.67
C LEU A 73 -4.71 7.08 -1.34
N ILE A 74 -4.66 6.04 -0.50
CA ILE A 74 -5.85 5.24 -0.15
C ILE A 74 -6.80 6.04 0.75
N ALA A 75 -6.30 6.95 1.58
CA ALA A 75 -7.11 7.83 2.41
C ALA A 75 -8.02 8.77 1.61
N LEU A 76 -7.74 9.00 0.32
CA LEU A 76 -8.62 9.77 -0.57
C LEU A 76 -9.90 9.02 -0.94
N ARG A 77 -9.92 7.69 -0.73
CA ARG A 77 -11.06 6.84 -1.01
C ARG A 77 -12.06 6.88 0.15
N GLU A 78 -13.36 6.85 -0.18
CA GLU A 78 -14.39 6.59 0.83
C GLU A 78 -14.22 5.20 1.47
N GLN A 79 -14.17 5.17 2.80
CA GLN A 79 -14.00 3.96 3.59
C GLN A 79 -15.35 3.45 4.09
N ASN A 80 -16.03 2.68 3.24
CA ASN A 80 -17.41 2.25 3.48
C ASN A 80 -17.51 0.85 4.10
N ASN A 81 -16.40 0.14 4.34
CA ASN A 81 -16.50 -1.18 4.97
C ASN A 81 -16.80 -1.04 6.46
N ILE A 82 -17.75 -1.84 6.93
CA ILE A 82 -18.13 -1.93 8.34
C ILE A 82 -17.22 -2.95 9.00
N LEU A 83 -16.35 -2.48 9.90
CA LEU A 83 -15.46 -3.29 10.72
C LEU A 83 -16.03 -3.34 12.14
N LYS A 84 -16.17 -4.54 12.73
CA LYS A 84 -16.90 -4.72 13.99
C LYS A 84 -16.03 -5.39 15.03
N ILE A 85 -16.06 -4.84 16.25
CA ILE A 85 -15.46 -5.43 17.45
C ILE A 85 -16.54 -5.43 18.52
N LYS A 86 -16.99 -6.61 18.97
CA LYS A 86 -18.09 -6.73 19.93
C LYS A 86 -19.27 -5.80 19.57
N ASP A 87 -19.54 -4.77 20.37
CA ASP A 87 -20.63 -3.80 20.18
C ASP A 87 -20.18 -2.49 19.49
N ARG A 88 -18.90 -2.38 19.12
CA ARG A 88 -18.34 -1.20 18.43
C ARG A 88 -18.25 -1.43 16.93
N ILE A 89 -18.55 -0.38 16.18
CA ILE A 89 -18.50 -0.37 14.71
C ILE A 89 -17.55 0.73 14.28
N TYR A 90 -16.66 0.38 13.35
CA TYR A 90 -15.73 1.27 12.69
C TYR A 90 -16.02 1.28 11.19
N LYS A 91 -15.79 2.43 10.56
CA LYS A 91 -15.74 2.56 9.10
C LYS A 91 -14.27 2.56 8.69
N GLY A 92 -13.90 1.66 7.81
CA GLY A 92 -12.50 1.48 7.45
C GLY A 92 -12.32 0.55 6.26
N ILE A 93 -11.10 0.05 6.09
CA ILE A 93 -10.74 -0.96 5.11
C ILE A 93 -9.98 -2.07 5.83
N LYS A 94 -10.45 -3.30 5.70
CA LYS A 94 -9.69 -4.49 6.10
C LYS A 94 -8.60 -4.78 5.07
N LEU A 95 -7.34 -4.72 5.50
CA LEU A 95 -6.18 -4.87 4.64
C LEU A 95 -5.71 -6.31 4.55
N ARG A 96 -5.51 -6.96 5.71
CA ARG A 96 -4.91 -8.30 5.80
C ARG A 96 -5.44 -9.05 7.02
N GLU A 97 -5.37 -10.37 6.95
CA GLU A 97 -5.61 -11.31 8.04
C GLU A 97 -4.35 -12.16 8.25
N ASN A 98 -4.03 -12.45 9.49
CA ASN A 98 -2.94 -13.33 9.87
C ASN A 98 -3.34 -14.21 11.06
N ILE A 99 -2.80 -15.42 11.14
CA ILE A 99 -2.99 -16.33 12.28
C ILE A 99 -1.61 -16.62 12.85
N ILE A 100 -1.39 -16.27 14.12
CA ILE A 100 -0.15 -16.51 14.85
C ILE A 100 -0.53 -17.31 16.10
N ASP A 101 -0.10 -18.58 16.15
CA ASP A 101 -0.47 -19.53 17.20
C ASP A 101 -2.00 -19.60 17.43
N ASP A 102 -2.49 -19.09 18.56
CA ASP A 102 -3.91 -19.05 18.93
C ASP A 102 -4.54 -17.65 18.79
N MET A 103 -3.83 -16.72 18.15
CA MET A 103 -4.26 -15.36 17.87
C MET A 103 -4.68 -15.20 16.40
N TYR A 104 -5.86 -14.64 16.18
CA TYR A 104 -6.29 -14.13 14.89
C TYR A 104 -6.11 -12.61 14.84
N ILE A 105 -5.38 -12.14 13.85
CA ILE A 105 -4.96 -10.73 13.73
C ILE A 105 -5.46 -10.18 12.41
N GLU A 106 -6.10 -9.02 12.44
CA GLU A 106 -6.47 -8.27 11.25
C GLU A 106 -5.77 -6.91 11.24
N LEU A 107 -5.23 -6.52 10.08
CA LEU A 107 -4.75 -5.16 9.85
C LEU A 107 -5.86 -4.33 9.21
N TRP A 108 -6.22 -3.24 9.85
CA TRP A 108 -7.26 -2.30 9.43
C TRP A 108 -6.67 -0.93 9.12
N LEU A 109 -7.21 -0.29 8.09
CA LEU A 109 -7.03 1.14 7.84
C LEU A 109 -8.31 1.85 8.24
N ILE A 110 -8.22 2.79 9.18
CA ILE A 110 -9.34 3.61 9.64
C ILE A 110 -8.92 5.08 9.46
N ASN A 111 -9.61 5.80 8.58
CA ASN A 111 -9.21 7.13 8.11
C ASN A 111 -7.79 7.10 7.50
N LYS A 112 -6.78 7.56 8.23
CA LYS A 112 -5.38 7.58 7.78
C LYS A 112 -4.47 6.66 8.58
N ASP A 113 -5.01 6.03 9.62
CA ASP A 113 -4.22 5.34 10.62
C ASP A 113 -4.43 3.83 10.53
N LEU A 114 -3.35 3.09 10.77
CA LEU A 114 -3.37 1.64 10.80
C LEU A 114 -3.67 1.14 12.20
N TYR A 115 -4.52 0.12 12.30
CA TYR A 115 -4.89 -0.54 13.53
C TYR A 115 -4.77 -2.05 13.39
N LEU A 116 -4.33 -2.72 14.44
CA LEU A 116 -4.44 -4.16 14.58
C LEU A 116 -5.67 -4.50 15.40
N TYR A 117 -6.55 -5.32 14.84
CA TYR A 117 -7.54 -6.05 15.61
C TYR A 117 -6.95 -7.41 15.98
N ILE A 118 -6.97 -7.74 17.26
CA ILE A 118 -6.45 -9.00 17.79
C ILE A 118 -7.58 -9.74 18.49
N PHE A 119 -7.81 -10.97 18.08
CA PHE A 119 -8.76 -11.90 18.69
C PHE A 119 -8.01 -13.13 19.20
N GLU A 120 -7.97 -13.31 20.52
CA GLU A 120 -7.42 -14.50 21.16
C GLU A 120 -8.52 -15.51 21.48
N LYS A 121 -8.19 -16.81 21.44
CA LYS A 121 -9.10 -17.93 21.71
C LYS A 121 -9.89 -17.82 23.02
N CYS A 122 -9.38 -17.07 24.00
CA CYS A 122 -10.03 -16.74 25.29
C CYS A 122 -11.08 -15.61 25.21
N LYS A 123 -11.52 -15.20 24.02
CA LYS A 123 -12.46 -14.07 23.75
C LYS A 123 -11.93 -12.70 24.19
N ARG A 124 -10.61 -12.58 24.34
CA ARG A 124 -9.98 -11.27 24.45
C ARG A 124 -9.97 -10.68 23.04
N GLU A 125 -10.56 -9.50 22.94
CA GLU A 125 -10.64 -8.72 21.71
C GLU A 125 -10.09 -7.35 22.00
N GLU A 126 -9.09 -6.93 21.24
CA GLU A 126 -8.48 -5.62 21.37
C GLU A 126 -8.20 -5.00 20.01
N ILE A 127 -8.18 -3.67 20.00
CA ILE A 127 -7.73 -2.87 18.87
C ILE A 127 -6.60 -1.97 19.34
N LEU A 128 -5.47 -2.04 18.65
CA LEU A 128 -4.26 -1.29 18.99
C LEU A 128 -3.76 -0.54 17.76
N PRO A 129 -3.18 0.66 17.92
CA PRO A 129 -2.56 1.37 16.80
C PRO A 129 -1.34 0.58 16.29
N PHE A 130 -1.22 0.43 14.97
CA PHE A 130 -0.05 -0.15 14.33
C PHE A 130 0.95 0.96 13.98
N TYR A 131 2.16 0.88 14.50
CA TYR A 131 3.21 1.86 14.26
C TYR A 131 4.15 1.37 13.16
N ILE A 132 4.27 2.14 12.08
CA ILE A 132 5.16 1.82 10.96
C ILE A 132 6.63 1.94 11.37
N GLU A 133 6.94 2.84 12.29
CA GLU A 133 8.31 3.04 12.80
C GLU A 133 8.82 1.88 13.65
N ASP A 134 7.90 1.14 14.30
CA ASP A 134 8.20 0.01 15.16
C ASP A 134 7.15 -1.10 14.91
N PRO A 135 7.29 -1.83 13.79
CA PRO A 135 6.31 -2.82 13.35
C PRO A 135 6.27 -4.00 14.32
N TYR A 136 5.07 -4.38 14.74
CA TYR A 136 4.86 -5.52 15.63
C TYR A 136 3.75 -6.42 15.09
N LEU A 137 3.88 -7.74 15.28
CA LEU A 137 2.98 -8.80 14.82
C LEU A 137 2.83 -8.94 13.29
N ILE A 138 3.06 -7.88 12.51
CA ILE A 138 2.99 -7.84 11.05
C ILE A 138 4.21 -7.09 10.51
N CYS A 139 4.94 -7.72 9.59
CA CYS A 139 6.12 -7.14 8.94
C CYS A 139 5.76 -6.07 7.89
N LEU A 140 6.66 -5.12 7.63
CA LEU A 140 6.41 -3.98 6.73
C LEU A 140 6.14 -4.39 5.28
N ASP A 141 6.82 -5.41 4.77
CA ASP A 141 6.56 -5.97 3.44
C ASP A 141 5.09 -6.43 3.30
N GLN A 142 4.57 -7.12 4.32
CA GLN A 142 3.18 -7.58 4.36
C GLN A 142 2.20 -6.40 4.39
N VAL A 143 2.53 -5.33 5.12
CA VAL A 143 1.74 -4.09 5.16
C VAL A 143 1.74 -3.42 3.78
N TYR A 144 2.91 -3.25 3.17
CA TYR A 144 3.08 -2.67 1.84
C TYR A 144 2.24 -3.42 0.80
N TYR A 145 2.37 -4.75 0.73
CA TYR A 145 1.63 -5.55 -0.25
C TYR A 145 0.12 -5.54 0.00
N ALA A 146 -0.31 -5.52 1.27
CA ALA A 146 -1.72 -5.39 1.60
C ALA A 146 -2.30 -4.05 1.13
N LEU A 147 -1.58 -2.95 1.34
CA LEU A 147 -1.96 -1.62 0.86
C LEU A 147 -1.92 -1.51 -0.67
N ARG A 148 -0.86 -2.04 -1.31
CA ARG A 148 -0.72 -2.09 -2.77
C ARG A 148 -1.95 -2.73 -3.43
N ASN A 149 -2.47 -3.80 -2.84
CA ASN A 149 -3.67 -4.50 -3.34
C ASN A 149 -4.98 -3.71 -3.16
N LYS A 150 -4.95 -2.55 -2.47
CA LYS A 150 -6.09 -1.64 -2.32
C LYS A 150 -6.00 -0.40 -3.20
N ARG A 151 -4.96 -0.26 -4.04
CA ARG A 151 -4.87 0.81 -5.05
C ARG A 151 -6.09 0.75 -5.97
N VAL A 152 -6.67 1.90 -6.27
CA VAL A 152 -7.80 2.05 -7.19
C VAL A 152 -7.45 3.17 -8.15
N GLU A 153 -7.76 3.01 -9.43
CA GLU A 153 -7.57 4.05 -10.43
C GLU A 153 -8.57 5.20 -10.23
N GLY A 154 -8.16 6.42 -10.55
CA GLY A 154 -8.97 7.64 -10.45
C GLY A 154 -8.83 8.36 -9.11
N LEU A 155 -7.98 7.90 -8.18
CA LEU A 155 -7.78 8.56 -6.89
C LEU A 155 -7.08 9.91 -7.05
N LEU A 156 -6.14 10.02 -7.99
CA LEU A 156 -5.44 11.28 -8.24
C LEU A 156 -6.37 12.33 -8.88
N SER A 157 -7.37 11.91 -9.65
CA SER A 157 -8.37 12.84 -10.21
C SER A 157 -9.22 13.54 -9.13
N LEU A 158 -9.38 12.92 -7.95
CA LEU A 158 -10.12 13.50 -6.82
C LEU A 158 -9.38 14.66 -6.15
N LEU A 159 -8.05 14.71 -6.25
CA LEU A 159 -7.24 15.83 -5.74
C LEU A 159 -7.50 17.10 -6.55
N TYR A 160 -7.62 16.97 -7.88
CA TYR A 160 -7.85 18.10 -8.77
C TYR A 160 -9.29 18.63 -8.72
N LYS A 161 -10.29 17.77 -8.45
CA LYS A 161 -11.69 18.19 -8.28
C LYS A 161 -11.97 18.97 -7.00
N LYS A 162 -11.10 18.87 -5.98
CA LYS A 162 -11.27 19.62 -4.71
C LYS A 162 -10.80 21.08 -4.79
N SER A 163 -10.14 21.45 -5.89
CA SER A 163 -9.56 22.77 -6.12
C SER A 163 -10.39 23.67 -7.04
N GLU A 164 -11.59 23.24 -7.44
CA GLU A 164 -12.63 24.07 -8.09
C GLU A 164 -13.77 24.38 -7.12
#